data_AF-A0A2A9NMC1-F1
#
_entry.id   AF-A0A2A9NMC1-F1
#
_cell.length_a   1.000
_cell.length_b   1.000
_cell.length_c   1.000
_cell.angle_alpha   90.00
_cell.angle_beta   90.00
_cell.angle_gamma   90.00
#
_symmetry.space_group_name_H-M   'P 1'
#
loop_
_entity.id
_entity.type
_entity.pdbx_description
1 polymer ?
#
loop_
_entity_poly.entity_id
_entity_poly.type
_entity_poly.pdbx_seq_one_letter_code
_entity_poly.pdbx_strand_id
1 'polypeptide(L)'
;MDHIYIDDSNTNIVYTGVDWVSAGGDSEYNKTSHGTSHSGSRFAYTFRGTSIGAFGTLGSISSGPVPPSGNFTIDNGPAVTFQTHPIDTNLYKQMFFQTPDMPDDVHTLVMTFSADKVIFWLDYLMVTPSVATQDPDSKLVKVEDDDSSIQYTGNWTSGGTSFDSNRTVHSTRSPGSEATFSFFGTSVSVFGRLPNSTISSGYPAAVFTLDDGNPTAFTAVPPIQFNSIYQVPIFQSSSLSLGQHTLKVQSQDSTTDFSLDFILYTQPVNATATSLAGGALSTSATAPSSTSTTSSGGRAPIGAIVGGSVGGGIGFLILVALAFLFWSRRSRKPAAPELDMYKASLPEGVTPFTGEFGGQPSLGRVSTSAEVGQYYPASPQYGAGLSTSNTGMPTMATMMQSSEKRRPGVQAQSAQLAEAQEPLPPPYHTGAV
;
A
#
# COMPACT_ATOMS: atom_id res chain seq x y z
N MET A 1 9.21 -9.38 -9.63
CA MET A 1 7.91 -8.72 -9.91
C MET A 1 8.15 -7.23 -9.75
N ASP A 2 8.93 -6.65 -10.67
CA ASP A 2 9.65 -5.40 -10.41
C ASP A 2 8.85 -4.17 -10.90
N HIS A 3 7.54 -4.33 -11.04
CA HIS A 3 6.65 -3.36 -11.69
C HIS A 3 5.38 -3.08 -10.87
N ILE A 4 5.30 -3.57 -9.63
CA ILE A 4 4.16 -3.28 -8.75
C ILE A 4 4.33 -1.90 -8.10
N TYR A 5 5.55 -1.59 -7.64
CA TYR A 5 5.88 -0.29 -7.06
C TYR A 5 6.84 0.44 -8.00
N ILE A 6 6.44 1.62 -8.45
CA ILE A 6 7.23 2.49 -9.30
C ILE A 6 7.68 3.66 -8.45
N ASP A 7 8.96 3.66 -8.11
CA ASP A 7 9.61 4.71 -7.36
C ASP A 7 9.48 6.07 -8.05
N ASP A 8 9.31 7.16 -7.29
CA ASP A 8 9.28 8.53 -7.83
C ASP A 8 10.53 8.89 -8.65
N SER A 9 11.67 8.27 -8.34
CA SER A 9 12.92 8.50 -9.08
C SER A 9 13.01 7.71 -10.40
N ASN A 10 11.99 6.91 -10.74
CA ASN A 10 11.96 6.13 -11.98
C ASN A 10 12.02 7.06 -13.20
N THR A 11 12.95 6.80 -14.11
CA THR A 11 13.19 7.66 -15.28
C THR A 11 12.06 7.67 -16.31
N ASN A 12 11.08 6.76 -16.19
CA ASN A 12 9.88 6.76 -17.01
C ASN A 12 8.78 7.68 -16.46
N ILE A 13 8.94 8.25 -15.25
CA ILE A 13 8.09 9.32 -14.75
C ILE A 13 8.58 10.64 -15.34
N VAL A 14 7.73 11.32 -16.08
CA VAL A 14 8.05 12.57 -16.77
C VAL A 14 7.55 13.74 -15.93
N TYR A 15 8.48 14.48 -15.35
CA TYR A 15 8.22 15.72 -14.62
C TYR A 15 8.31 16.93 -15.57
N THR A 16 7.28 17.77 -15.59
CA THR A 16 7.21 18.98 -16.43
C THR A 16 6.77 20.19 -15.61
N GLY A 17 7.15 21.38 -16.05
CA GLY A 17 6.95 22.63 -15.30
C GLY A 17 8.23 23.10 -14.63
N VAL A 18 8.11 23.77 -13.49
CA VAL A 18 9.23 24.39 -12.77
C VAL A 18 9.26 23.95 -11.31
N ASP A 19 10.39 24.24 -10.65
CA ASP A 19 10.61 24.01 -9.22
C ASP A 19 10.45 22.55 -8.78
N TRP A 20 10.71 21.59 -9.68
CA TRP A 20 10.85 20.19 -9.31
C TRP A 20 12.14 19.99 -8.50
N VAL A 21 11.99 19.40 -7.33
CA VAL A 21 13.07 19.07 -6.41
C VAL A 21 12.99 17.61 -6.01
N SER A 22 14.14 16.98 -5.86
CA SER A 22 14.26 15.65 -5.27
C SER A 22 14.57 15.77 -3.78
N ALA A 23 13.91 14.94 -2.98
CA ALA A 23 14.11 14.79 -1.54
C ALA A 23 14.10 13.29 -1.20
N GLY A 24 13.93 12.95 0.08
CA GLY A 24 13.86 11.56 0.51
C GLY A 24 14.28 11.35 1.96
N GLY A 25 13.90 10.20 2.51
CA GLY A 25 14.26 9.78 3.87
C GLY A 25 13.73 8.39 4.20
N ASP A 26 14.08 7.84 5.36
CA ASP A 26 13.70 6.47 5.74
C ASP A 26 12.17 6.21 5.81
N SER A 27 11.37 7.27 5.82
CA SER A 27 9.90 7.18 5.81
C SER A 27 9.29 7.14 4.41
N GLU A 28 10.06 7.44 3.37
CA GLU A 28 9.64 7.35 1.96
C GLU A 28 9.92 5.95 1.41
N TYR A 29 9.17 5.55 0.38
CA TYR A 29 9.52 4.38 -0.42
C TYR A 29 10.88 4.61 -1.09
N ASN A 30 11.74 3.59 -1.04
CA ASN A 30 13.13 3.64 -1.52
C ASN A 30 13.99 4.84 -1.06
N LYS A 31 13.52 5.56 -0.03
CA LYS A 31 14.13 6.79 0.50
C LYS A 31 14.21 7.94 -0.51
N THR A 32 13.30 8.04 -1.45
CA THR A 32 13.24 9.12 -2.46
C THR A 32 11.86 9.78 -2.47
N SER A 33 11.81 11.05 -2.84
CA SER A 33 10.57 11.74 -3.19
C SER A 33 10.84 12.86 -4.18
N HIS A 34 9.86 13.17 -5.04
CA HIS A 34 9.92 14.27 -6.00
C HIS A 34 8.76 15.22 -5.79
N GLY A 35 9.04 16.51 -5.77
CA GLY A 35 8.00 17.49 -5.51
C GLY A 35 8.17 18.82 -6.21
N THR A 36 7.07 19.56 -6.30
CA THR A 36 7.00 20.91 -6.86
C THR A 36 6.02 21.75 -6.05
N SER A 37 6.25 23.06 -6.00
CA SER A 37 5.38 24.05 -5.35
C SER A 37 4.73 25.04 -6.32
N HIS A 38 4.81 24.76 -7.62
CA HIS A 38 4.38 25.68 -8.68
C HIS A 38 3.14 25.17 -9.41
N SER A 39 2.08 25.97 -9.41
CA SER A 39 0.84 25.67 -10.12
C SER A 39 1.09 25.47 -11.62
N GLY A 40 0.45 24.47 -12.21
CA GLY A 40 0.62 24.07 -13.60
C GLY A 40 1.73 23.04 -13.85
N SER A 41 2.63 22.80 -12.88
CA SER A 41 3.60 21.70 -12.94
C SER A 41 2.88 20.34 -12.93
N ARG A 42 3.50 19.34 -13.57
CA ARG A 42 2.88 18.03 -13.81
C ARG A 42 3.88 16.89 -13.65
N PHE A 43 3.37 15.73 -13.25
CA PHE A 43 4.04 14.46 -13.55
C PHE A 43 3.12 13.60 -14.42
N ALA A 44 3.73 12.81 -15.30
CA ALA A 44 3.04 11.83 -16.13
C ALA A 44 3.75 10.48 -16.08
N TYR A 45 2.99 9.40 -16.09
CA TYR A 45 3.50 8.03 -16.15
C TYR A 45 2.62 7.16 -17.03
N THR A 46 3.22 6.53 -18.03
CA THR A 46 2.56 5.54 -18.88
C THR A 46 2.88 4.13 -18.37
N PHE A 47 1.85 3.33 -18.15
CA PHE A 47 1.97 1.96 -17.68
C PHE A 47 1.12 1.03 -18.54
N ARG A 48 1.38 -0.27 -18.46
CA ARG A 48 0.49 -1.30 -19.01
C ARG A 48 -0.04 -2.14 -17.86
N GLY A 49 -1.35 -2.18 -17.68
CA GLY A 49 -1.97 -2.87 -16.55
C GLY A 49 -3.43 -2.53 -16.35
N THR A 50 -3.96 -2.87 -15.18
CA THR A 50 -5.41 -2.79 -14.87
C THR A 50 -5.75 -1.80 -13.76
N SER A 51 -4.76 -1.33 -13.00
CA SER A 51 -4.97 -0.32 -11.96
C SER A 51 -3.69 0.48 -11.70
N ILE A 52 -3.85 1.74 -11.28
CA ILE A 52 -2.76 2.56 -10.75
C ILE A 52 -3.23 3.39 -9.54
N GLY A 53 -2.40 3.46 -8.52
CA GLY A 53 -2.51 4.40 -7.40
C GLY A 53 -1.28 5.31 -7.31
N ALA A 54 -1.47 6.53 -6.84
CA ALA A 54 -0.40 7.48 -6.58
C ALA A 54 -0.29 7.76 -5.08
N PHE A 55 0.91 7.63 -4.54
CA PHE A 55 1.22 7.76 -3.12
C PHE A 55 2.29 8.82 -2.90
N GLY A 56 2.19 9.52 -1.77
CA GLY A 56 3.11 10.62 -1.51
C GLY A 56 3.11 11.09 -0.06
N THR A 57 3.90 12.13 0.16
CA THR A 57 4.05 12.75 1.47
C THR A 57 3.23 14.02 1.58
N LEU A 58 2.36 14.06 2.57
CA LEU A 58 1.73 15.28 3.00
C LEU A 58 2.66 15.97 4.00
N GLY A 59 3.19 17.12 3.63
CA GLY A 59 4.00 17.93 4.54
C GLY A 59 3.17 18.63 5.61
N SER A 60 3.74 18.84 6.80
CA SER A 60 3.14 19.70 7.83
C SER A 60 2.92 21.11 7.29
N ILE A 61 1.68 21.59 7.40
CA ILE A 61 1.25 22.92 6.96
C ILE A 61 0.49 23.67 8.06
N SER A 62 0.89 23.45 9.32
CA SER A 62 0.29 23.96 10.58
C SER A 62 0.06 25.49 10.66
N SER A 63 0.45 26.26 9.64
CA SER A 63 0.16 27.70 9.54
C SER A 63 0.04 28.25 8.10
N GLY A 64 -0.11 27.40 7.07
CA GLY A 64 -0.18 27.80 5.65
C GLY A 64 -1.62 27.90 5.09
N PRO A 65 -1.91 28.80 4.12
CA PRO A 65 -3.30 29.10 3.72
C PRO A 65 -3.93 28.15 2.71
N VAL A 66 -3.18 27.24 2.06
CA VAL A 66 -3.74 26.40 1.00
C VAL A 66 -3.13 24.99 1.06
N PRO A 67 -3.93 23.93 1.27
CA PRO A 67 -3.44 22.56 1.13
C PRO A 67 -3.04 22.27 -0.32
N PRO A 68 -2.03 21.41 -0.56
CA PRO A 68 -1.66 21.00 -1.90
C PRO A 68 -2.90 20.41 -2.59
N SER A 69 -3.15 20.88 -3.81
CA SER A 69 -4.29 20.46 -4.60
C SER A 69 -3.92 20.39 -6.07
N GLY A 70 -4.70 19.62 -6.81
CA GLY A 70 -4.51 19.41 -8.23
C GLY A 70 -5.52 18.41 -8.75
N ASN A 71 -5.29 17.91 -9.96
CA ASN A 71 -6.19 16.98 -10.60
C ASN A 71 -5.42 15.83 -11.23
N PHE A 72 -5.89 14.62 -10.96
CA PHE A 72 -5.46 13.42 -11.65
C PHE A 72 -6.37 13.16 -12.85
N THR A 73 -5.79 12.70 -13.94
CA THR A 73 -6.50 12.22 -15.12
C THR A 73 -5.87 10.89 -15.57
N ILE A 74 -6.71 9.98 -16.06
CA ILE A 74 -6.28 8.75 -16.71
C ILE A 74 -6.75 8.81 -18.17
N ASP A 75 -5.84 8.60 -19.12
CA ASP A 75 -6.12 8.55 -20.57
C ASP A 75 -6.88 9.75 -21.14
N ASN A 76 -6.60 10.96 -20.61
CA ASN A 76 -7.33 12.19 -20.93
C ASN A 76 -8.84 12.14 -20.60
N GLY A 77 -9.25 11.20 -19.75
CA GLY A 77 -10.59 11.11 -19.20
C GLY A 77 -10.90 12.21 -18.19
N PRO A 78 -12.06 12.11 -17.51
CA PRO A 78 -12.48 13.09 -16.51
C PRO A 78 -11.45 13.27 -15.40
N ALA A 79 -11.28 14.52 -14.98
CA ALA A 79 -10.38 14.87 -13.88
C ALA A 79 -10.98 14.47 -12.52
N VAL A 80 -10.15 13.82 -11.70
CA VAL A 80 -10.42 13.54 -10.28
C VAL A 80 -9.64 14.55 -9.46
N THR A 81 -10.37 15.33 -8.65
CA THR A 81 -9.75 16.38 -7.83
C THR A 81 -9.07 15.77 -6.63
N PHE A 82 -7.80 16.10 -6.50
CA PHE A 82 -7.00 15.87 -5.31
C PHE A 82 -6.97 17.14 -4.48
N GLN A 83 -7.39 17.03 -3.24
CA GLN A 83 -7.28 18.11 -2.27
C GLN A 83 -6.98 17.53 -0.90
N THR A 84 -5.97 18.08 -0.24
CA THR A 84 -5.62 17.66 1.11
C THR A 84 -6.22 18.62 2.14
N HIS A 85 -6.14 18.26 3.42
CA HIS A 85 -6.46 19.16 4.51
C HIS A 85 -5.17 19.58 5.23
N PRO A 86 -5.19 20.70 5.96
CA PRO A 86 -4.11 21.06 6.85
C PRO A 86 -3.77 19.94 7.83
N ILE A 87 -2.48 19.65 7.97
CA ILE A 87 -1.93 18.68 8.91
C ILE A 87 -0.77 19.31 9.67
N ASP A 88 -0.61 18.93 10.94
CA ASP A 88 0.41 19.52 11.82
C ASP A 88 1.72 18.72 11.84
N THR A 89 1.73 17.54 11.23
CA THR A 89 2.88 16.63 11.13
C THR A 89 2.96 16.05 9.72
N ASN A 90 4.16 15.69 9.26
CA ASN A 90 4.29 14.96 7.98
C ASN A 90 3.57 13.61 8.04
N LEU A 91 2.79 13.29 7.01
CA LEU A 91 2.19 11.97 6.80
C LEU A 91 2.79 11.38 5.52
N TYR A 92 3.49 10.26 5.65
CA TYR A 92 4.19 9.59 4.56
C TYR A 92 3.33 8.51 3.91
N LYS A 93 3.63 8.15 2.65
CA LYS A 93 2.97 7.06 1.91
C LYS A 93 1.44 7.16 1.88
N GLN A 94 0.91 8.38 1.82
CA GLN A 94 -0.52 8.67 1.76
C GLN A 94 -1.01 8.52 0.32
N MET A 95 -2.13 7.83 0.11
CA MET A 95 -2.74 7.65 -1.20
C MET A 95 -3.43 8.93 -1.63
N PHE A 96 -3.02 9.48 -2.75
CA PHE A 96 -3.61 10.70 -3.33
C PHE A 96 -4.68 10.40 -4.36
N PHE A 97 -4.58 9.24 -4.98
CA PHE A 97 -5.44 8.81 -6.07
C PHE A 97 -5.32 7.30 -6.25
N GLN A 98 -6.41 6.67 -6.70
CA GLN A 98 -6.41 5.30 -7.20
C GLN A 98 -7.50 5.18 -8.27
N THR A 99 -7.21 4.50 -9.37
CA THR A 99 -8.22 4.16 -10.38
C THR A 99 -9.11 3.01 -9.88
N PRO A 100 -10.38 2.94 -10.32
CA PRO A 100 -11.11 1.68 -10.37
C PRO A 100 -10.34 0.61 -11.16
N ASP A 101 -10.83 -0.63 -11.15
CA ASP A 101 -10.34 -1.68 -12.04
C ASP A 101 -10.65 -1.31 -13.50
N MET A 102 -9.63 -1.35 -14.34
CA MET A 102 -9.65 -0.94 -15.75
C MET A 102 -9.30 -2.12 -16.66
N PRO A 103 -9.65 -2.05 -17.95
CA PRO A 103 -9.17 -3.03 -18.93
C PRO A 103 -7.65 -3.17 -18.89
N ASP A 104 -7.12 -4.37 -19.16
CA ASP A 104 -5.66 -4.56 -19.27
C ASP A 104 -5.15 -3.94 -20.58
N ASP A 105 -4.70 -2.68 -20.52
CA ASP A 105 -4.19 -1.94 -21.66
C ASP A 105 -3.04 -0.99 -21.26
N VAL A 106 -2.54 -0.22 -22.23
CA VAL A 106 -1.62 0.90 -22.00
C VAL A 106 -2.44 2.10 -21.54
N HIS A 107 -2.13 2.59 -20.35
CA HIS A 107 -2.75 3.74 -19.73
C HIS A 107 -1.72 4.82 -19.42
N THR A 108 -2.16 6.08 -19.36
CA THR A 108 -1.32 7.21 -18.95
C THR A 108 -1.98 7.98 -17.82
N LEU A 109 -1.34 7.97 -16.66
CA LEU A 109 -1.68 8.82 -15.52
C LEU A 109 -1.02 10.19 -15.68
N VAL A 110 -1.78 11.26 -15.51
CA VAL A 110 -1.27 12.63 -15.44
C VAL A 110 -1.82 13.30 -14.20
N MET A 111 -0.93 13.86 -13.37
CA MET A 111 -1.28 14.76 -12.28
C MET A 111 -0.89 16.19 -12.68
N THR A 112 -1.85 17.12 -12.62
CA THR A 112 -1.59 18.55 -12.76
C THR A 112 -1.74 19.21 -11.39
N PHE A 113 -0.66 19.81 -10.89
CA PHE A 113 -0.67 20.55 -9.65
C PHE A 113 -1.31 21.93 -9.84
N SER A 114 -2.13 22.38 -8.89
CA SER A 114 -2.93 23.61 -9.00
C SER A 114 -2.72 24.59 -7.84
N ALA A 115 -2.06 24.19 -6.76
CA ALA A 115 -1.77 25.08 -5.63
C ALA A 115 -0.42 25.79 -5.80
N ASP A 116 -0.28 26.96 -5.19
CA ASP A 116 1.01 27.64 -5.06
C ASP A 116 1.40 27.68 -3.56
N LYS A 117 2.71 27.67 -3.29
CA LYS A 117 3.34 27.85 -1.95
C LYS A 117 3.34 26.62 -1.03
N VAL A 118 2.81 25.48 -1.47
CA VAL A 118 3.01 24.20 -0.78
C VAL A 118 3.56 23.18 -1.76
N ILE A 119 4.49 22.35 -1.31
CA ILE A 119 5.07 21.30 -2.14
C ILE A 119 4.13 20.10 -2.16
N PHE A 120 3.78 19.65 -3.36
CA PHE A 120 3.26 18.31 -3.59
C PHE A 120 4.44 17.34 -3.65
N TRP A 121 4.44 16.27 -2.86
CA TRP A 121 5.49 15.24 -2.88
C TRP A 121 4.93 13.92 -3.39
N LEU A 122 5.41 13.46 -4.54
CA LEU A 122 5.24 12.08 -4.99
C LEU A 122 6.31 11.20 -4.32
N ASP A 123 5.90 10.03 -3.84
CA ASP A 123 6.78 9.01 -3.25
C ASP A 123 6.84 7.77 -4.16
N TYR A 124 5.69 7.19 -4.51
CA TYR A 124 5.65 6.08 -5.46
C TYR A 124 4.29 5.95 -6.16
N LEU A 125 4.28 5.19 -7.25
CA LEU A 125 3.06 4.70 -7.89
C LEU A 125 2.92 3.20 -7.60
N MET A 126 1.69 2.74 -7.41
CA MET A 126 1.37 1.32 -7.24
C MET A 126 0.54 0.87 -8.43
N VAL A 127 1.04 -0.12 -9.19
CA VAL A 127 0.42 -0.59 -10.43
C VAL A 127 0.05 -2.06 -10.29
N THR A 128 -1.14 -2.42 -10.77
CA THR A 128 -1.45 -3.82 -11.08
C THR A 128 -1.00 -4.10 -12.51
N PRO A 129 0.14 -4.80 -12.69
CA PRO A 129 0.77 -4.92 -14.00
C PRO A 129 -0.03 -5.81 -14.95
N SER A 130 0.16 -5.58 -16.25
CA SER A 130 -0.42 -6.39 -17.30
C SER A 130 0.13 -7.82 -17.32
N VAL A 131 -0.78 -8.79 -17.43
CA VAL A 131 -0.42 -10.21 -17.65
C VAL A 131 -0.09 -10.50 -19.12
N ALA A 132 -0.36 -9.54 -20.02
CA ALA A 132 0.00 -9.64 -21.42
C ALA A 132 1.45 -9.23 -21.73
N THR A 133 2.22 -8.81 -20.72
CA THR A 133 3.64 -8.50 -20.88
C THR A 133 4.42 -9.76 -21.27
N GLN A 134 5.14 -9.69 -22.39
CA GLN A 134 5.90 -10.81 -22.93
C GLN A 134 7.34 -10.75 -22.45
N ASP A 135 7.65 -11.53 -21.43
CA ASP A 135 9.00 -12.05 -21.23
C ASP A 135 9.11 -13.33 -22.10
N PRO A 136 10.19 -13.52 -22.88
CA PRO A 136 10.34 -14.69 -23.74
C PRO A 136 10.33 -16.02 -22.98
N ASP A 137 10.73 -16.03 -21.71
CA ASP A 137 10.91 -17.23 -20.91
C ASP A 137 9.82 -17.39 -19.85
N SER A 138 9.26 -16.28 -19.37
CA SER A 138 8.25 -16.27 -18.32
C SER A 138 7.00 -15.46 -18.67
N LYS A 139 5.90 -15.77 -17.99
CA LYS A 139 4.68 -14.96 -18.04
C LYS A 139 4.10 -14.79 -16.64
N LEU A 140 3.43 -13.67 -16.46
CA LEU A 140 2.62 -13.41 -15.29
C LEU A 140 1.23 -13.99 -15.48
N VAL A 141 0.70 -14.64 -14.46
CA VAL A 141 -0.66 -15.18 -14.45
C VAL A 141 -1.41 -14.56 -13.28
N LYS A 142 -2.64 -14.13 -13.56
CA LYS A 142 -3.59 -13.61 -12.57
C LYS A 142 -4.68 -14.64 -12.34
N VAL A 143 -4.94 -14.90 -11.06
CA VAL A 143 -6.00 -15.79 -10.58
C VAL A 143 -6.89 -14.96 -9.67
N GLU A 144 -8.12 -14.74 -10.12
CA GLU A 144 -9.12 -13.99 -9.35
C GLU A 144 -9.54 -14.75 -8.10
N ASP A 145 -9.99 -14.04 -7.06
CA ASP A 145 -10.45 -14.63 -5.80
C ASP A 145 -11.60 -15.62 -5.96
N ASP A 146 -12.44 -15.47 -6.99
CA ASP A 146 -13.55 -16.37 -7.29
C ASP A 146 -13.16 -17.55 -8.20
N ASP A 147 -11.88 -17.68 -8.56
CA ASP A 147 -11.38 -18.80 -9.35
C ASP A 147 -11.41 -20.11 -8.55
N SER A 148 -11.97 -21.16 -9.18
CA SER A 148 -12.13 -22.49 -8.57
C SER A 148 -10.83 -23.19 -8.17
N SER A 149 -9.67 -22.72 -8.62
CA SER A 149 -8.35 -23.20 -8.19
C SER A 149 -7.99 -22.75 -6.77
N ILE A 150 -8.64 -21.72 -6.23
CA ILE A 150 -8.49 -21.29 -4.84
C ILE A 150 -9.51 -22.03 -3.97
N GLN A 151 -9.01 -22.78 -2.99
CA GLN A 151 -9.83 -23.55 -2.07
C GLN A 151 -10.01 -22.79 -0.75
N TYR A 152 -11.25 -22.43 -0.44
CA TYR A 152 -11.60 -21.72 0.78
C TYR A 152 -12.17 -22.68 1.84
N THR A 153 -11.70 -22.56 3.08
CA THR A 153 -12.24 -23.24 4.25
C THR A 153 -12.47 -22.26 5.40
N GLY A 154 -13.43 -22.56 6.27
CA GLY A 154 -13.86 -21.64 7.33
C GLY A 154 -14.99 -20.73 6.86
N ASN A 155 -15.05 -19.51 7.41
CA ASN A 155 -16.14 -18.58 7.17
C ASN A 155 -15.66 -17.41 6.31
N TRP A 156 -15.97 -17.47 5.02
CA TRP A 156 -15.67 -16.45 4.02
C TRP A 156 -16.96 -15.86 3.47
N THR A 157 -16.90 -14.58 3.13
CA THR A 157 -17.97 -13.87 2.46
C THR A 157 -17.45 -13.27 1.17
N SER A 158 -18.19 -13.46 0.08
CA SER A 158 -17.88 -12.83 -1.20
C SER A 158 -18.50 -11.44 -1.30
N GLY A 159 -17.87 -10.54 -2.04
CA GLY A 159 -18.37 -9.19 -2.31
C GLY A 159 -17.65 -8.58 -3.50
N GLY A 160 -17.56 -7.24 -3.55
CA GLY A 160 -16.82 -6.54 -4.59
C GLY A 160 -17.31 -5.12 -4.83
N THR A 161 -16.43 -4.29 -5.38
CA THR A 161 -16.67 -2.91 -5.79
C THR A 161 -16.04 -2.68 -7.16
N SER A 162 -16.19 -1.48 -7.73
CA SER A 162 -15.51 -1.14 -8.99
C SER A 162 -13.99 -1.04 -8.87
N PHE A 163 -13.42 -1.02 -7.67
CA PHE A 163 -11.98 -0.91 -7.44
C PHE A 163 -11.30 -2.27 -7.27
N ASP A 164 -12.07 -3.30 -6.97
CA ASP A 164 -11.56 -4.67 -6.91
C ASP A 164 -11.38 -5.23 -8.30
N SER A 165 -10.38 -6.08 -8.43
CA SER A 165 -10.16 -6.83 -9.65
C SER A 165 -11.41 -7.60 -10.01
N ASN A 166 -11.85 -7.52 -11.26
CA ASN A 166 -13.03 -8.23 -11.75
C ASN A 166 -14.32 -7.92 -10.96
N ARG A 167 -14.30 -6.89 -10.09
CA ARG A 167 -15.35 -6.55 -9.14
C ARG A 167 -15.72 -7.68 -8.17
N THR A 168 -14.76 -8.52 -7.80
CA THR A 168 -14.94 -9.62 -6.84
C THR A 168 -13.96 -9.49 -5.67
N VAL A 169 -14.32 -10.03 -4.51
CA VAL A 169 -13.42 -10.17 -3.36
C VAL A 169 -13.94 -11.29 -2.47
N HIS A 170 -13.02 -12.01 -1.81
CA HIS A 170 -13.35 -12.88 -0.68
C HIS A 170 -12.75 -12.32 0.61
N SER A 171 -13.61 -12.09 1.60
CA SER A 171 -13.23 -11.51 2.89
C SER A 171 -13.59 -12.41 4.07
N THR A 172 -12.83 -12.30 5.16
CA THR A 172 -13.11 -13.01 6.41
C THR A 172 -12.65 -12.23 7.65
N ARG A 173 -13.42 -12.35 8.73
CA ARG A 173 -13.08 -11.95 10.11
C ARG A 173 -13.05 -13.14 11.07
N SER A 174 -12.92 -14.35 10.54
CA SER A 174 -12.97 -15.57 11.35
C SER A 174 -11.58 -16.18 11.43
N PRO A 175 -10.89 -16.07 12.58
CA PRO A 175 -9.58 -16.69 12.79
C PRO A 175 -9.60 -18.17 12.41
N GLY A 176 -8.56 -18.62 11.72
CA GLY A 176 -8.44 -19.98 11.19
C GLY A 176 -9.14 -20.21 9.85
N SER A 177 -9.89 -19.24 9.31
CA SER A 177 -10.36 -19.33 7.92
C SER A 177 -9.18 -19.26 6.98
N GLU A 178 -9.16 -20.16 5.99
CA GLU A 178 -7.99 -20.43 5.16
C GLU A 178 -8.35 -20.42 3.67
N ALA A 179 -7.48 -19.83 2.86
CA ALA A 179 -7.48 -19.97 1.40
C ALA A 179 -6.21 -20.72 0.98
N THR A 180 -6.34 -21.77 0.17
CA THR A 180 -5.22 -22.57 -0.34
C THR A 180 -5.17 -22.49 -1.86
N PHE A 181 -3.98 -22.20 -2.41
CA PHE A 181 -3.75 -22.10 -3.84
C PHE A 181 -2.45 -22.80 -4.23
N SER A 182 -2.50 -23.67 -5.24
CA SER A 182 -1.33 -24.39 -5.75
C SER A 182 -0.98 -23.89 -7.14
N PHE A 183 0.30 -23.61 -7.38
CA PHE A 183 0.79 -23.08 -8.66
C PHE A 183 2.12 -23.70 -9.06
N PHE A 184 2.43 -23.66 -10.36
CA PHE A 184 3.72 -24.07 -10.89
C PHE A 184 4.47 -22.83 -11.37
N GLY A 185 5.53 -22.41 -10.68
CA GLY A 185 6.13 -21.10 -10.93
C GLY A 185 7.39 -20.79 -10.14
N THR A 186 7.78 -19.51 -10.16
CA THR A 186 9.02 -18.99 -9.52
C THR A 186 8.76 -17.83 -8.56
N SER A 187 7.54 -17.30 -8.50
CA SER A 187 7.13 -16.31 -7.50
C SER A 187 5.61 -16.25 -7.40
N VAL A 188 5.10 -15.78 -6.25
CA VAL A 188 3.68 -15.54 -6.01
C VAL A 188 3.48 -14.31 -5.14
N SER A 189 2.43 -13.55 -5.42
CA SER A 189 1.97 -12.39 -4.67
C SER A 189 0.47 -12.47 -4.45
N VAL A 190 0.02 -12.09 -3.26
CA VAL A 190 -1.40 -11.98 -2.93
C VAL A 190 -1.75 -10.50 -2.88
N PHE A 191 -2.83 -10.16 -3.57
CA PHE A 191 -3.39 -8.83 -3.59
C PHE A 191 -4.70 -8.81 -2.81
N GLY A 192 -4.95 -7.68 -2.15
CA GLY A 192 -6.13 -7.52 -1.32
C GLY A 192 -6.44 -6.07 -1.00
N ARG A 193 -7.33 -5.88 -0.03
CA ARG A 193 -7.72 -4.56 0.46
C ARG A 193 -6.99 -4.20 1.73
N LEU A 194 -6.66 -2.92 1.87
CA LEU A 194 -6.35 -2.31 3.15
C LEU A 194 -7.55 -1.48 3.63
N PRO A 195 -7.93 -1.59 4.90
CA PRO A 195 -9.13 -0.98 5.42
C PRO A 195 -8.98 0.53 5.64
N ASN A 196 -10.13 1.20 5.64
CA ASN A 196 -10.27 2.58 6.06
C ASN A 196 -10.16 2.70 7.60
N SER A 197 -9.37 3.67 8.09
CA SER A 197 -9.12 3.96 9.51
C SER A 197 -10.36 4.38 10.31
N THR A 198 -11.41 4.86 9.65
CA THR A 198 -12.67 5.25 10.32
C THR A 198 -13.53 4.06 10.73
N ILE A 199 -13.28 2.88 10.16
CA ILE A 199 -14.07 1.66 10.36
C ILE A 199 -13.24 0.47 10.83
N SER A 200 -11.91 0.59 10.89
CA SER A 200 -11.00 -0.49 11.30
C SER A 200 -10.07 -0.07 12.43
N SER A 201 -9.77 -1.03 13.32
CA SER A 201 -8.79 -0.89 14.40
C SER A 201 -7.33 -1.08 13.95
N GLY A 202 -7.09 -1.52 12.72
CA GLY A 202 -5.75 -1.94 12.29
C GLY A 202 -5.70 -2.51 10.88
N TYR A 203 -4.56 -3.09 10.54
CA TYR A 203 -4.47 -4.06 9.45
C TYR A 203 -4.90 -5.45 9.91
N PRO A 204 -5.46 -6.27 8.99
CA PRO A 204 -5.81 -7.64 9.34
C PRO A 204 -4.55 -8.44 9.67
N ALA A 205 -4.64 -9.24 10.72
CA ALA A 205 -3.67 -10.26 11.02
C ALA A 205 -3.95 -11.46 10.12
N ALA A 206 -3.03 -11.72 9.19
CA ALA A 206 -3.01 -12.92 8.37
C ALA A 206 -1.59 -13.48 8.31
N VAL A 207 -1.48 -14.79 8.13
CA VAL A 207 -0.21 -15.46 7.89
C VAL A 207 -0.25 -16.19 6.55
N PHE A 208 0.90 -16.16 5.88
CA PHE A 208 1.12 -16.74 4.57
C PHE A 208 2.18 -17.83 4.72
N THR A 209 1.79 -19.05 4.44
CA THR A 209 2.68 -20.22 4.48
C THR A 209 2.87 -20.72 3.07
N LEU A 210 4.10 -20.63 2.58
CA LEU A 210 4.47 -21.17 1.29
C LEU A 210 5.12 -22.54 1.48
N ASP A 211 4.53 -23.54 0.83
CA ASP A 211 4.85 -24.96 0.98
C ASP A 211 4.82 -25.39 2.47
N ASP A 212 5.79 -26.16 2.91
CA ASP A 212 6.00 -26.52 4.32
C ASP A 212 6.94 -25.53 5.03
N GLY A 213 7.04 -24.30 4.51
CA GLY A 213 7.88 -23.24 5.05
C GLY A 213 7.33 -22.63 6.34
N ASN A 214 8.10 -21.69 6.91
CA ASN A 214 7.63 -20.93 8.07
C ASN A 214 6.55 -19.91 7.66
N PRO A 215 5.48 -19.75 8.46
CA PRO A 215 4.49 -18.71 8.22
C PRO A 215 5.14 -17.32 8.25
N THR A 216 4.77 -16.50 7.26
CA THR A 216 5.16 -15.09 7.16
C THR A 216 3.95 -14.22 7.46
N ALA A 217 4.15 -13.15 8.21
CA ALA A 217 3.07 -12.24 8.54
C ALA A 217 2.70 -11.36 7.34
N PHE A 218 1.44 -10.95 7.31
CA PHE A 218 0.95 -9.87 6.49
C PHE A 218 1.90 -8.67 6.47
N THR A 219 2.30 -8.23 5.28
CA THR A 219 3.29 -7.16 5.09
C THR A 219 2.68 -6.07 4.20
N ALA A 220 1.98 -5.12 4.80
CA ALA A 220 1.50 -3.92 4.10
C ALA A 220 2.56 -2.81 4.06
N VAL A 221 2.61 -2.09 2.94
CA VAL A 221 3.59 -1.01 2.69
C VAL A 221 3.06 0.39 3.02
N PRO A 222 1.84 0.80 2.66
CA PRO A 222 1.32 2.08 3.15
C PRO A 222 0.84 1.95 4.60
N PRO A 223 0.73 3.06 5.36
CA PRO A 223 0.00 3.12 6.64
C PRO A 223 -1.52 3.16 6.40
N ILE A 224 -2.32 2.88 7.44
CA ILE A 224 -3.79 2.92 7.36
C ILE A 224 -4.25 4.35 7.09
N GLN A 225 -5.27 4.51 6.24
CA GLN A 225 -5.72 5.82 5.76
C GLN A 225 -7.25 5.94 5.84
N PHE A 226 -7.79 7.13 5.58
CA PHE A 226 -9.23 7.41 5.63
C PHE A 226 -10.02 6.86 4.43
N ASN A 227 -9.35 6.21 3.49
CA ASN A 227 -9.96 5.49 2.37
C ASN A 227 -9.46 4.05 2.40
N SER A 228 -10.29 3.13 1.92
CA SER A 228 -9.83 1.78 1.62
C SER A 228 -8.86 1.85 0.43
N ILE A 229 -7.79 1.07 0.52
CA ILE A 229 -6.80 0.91 -0.56
C ILE A 229 -7.07 -0.44 -1.20
N TYR A 230 -7.24 -0.46 -2.51
CA TYR A 230 -7.58 -1.66 -3.26
C TYR A 230 -6.35 -2.21 -3.98
N GLN A 231 -6.40 -3.48 -4.40
CA GLN A 231 -5.33 -4.12 -5.18
C GLN A 231 -3.93 -3.90 -4.57
N VAL A 232 -3.80 -4.04 -3.25
CA VAL A 232 -2.52 -3.88 -2.54
C VAL A 232 -1.81 -5.22 -2.47
N PRO A 233 -0.52 -5.33 -2.83
CA PRO A 233 0.25 -6.54 -2.59
C PRO A 233 0.49 -6.69 -1.09
N ILE A 234 -0.24 -7.60 -0.46
CA ILE A 234 -0.22 -7.85 0.99
C ILE A 234 0.74 -8.98 1.39
N PHE A 235 1.15 -9.77 0.39
CA PHE A 235 2.21 -10.75 0.46
C PHE A 235 2.93 -10.85 -0.87
N GLN A 236 4.24 -11.05 -0.82
CA GLN A 236 5.06 -11.35 -1.98
C GLN A 236 6.16 -12.32 -1.56
N SER A 237 6.29 -13.42 -2.30
CA SER A 237 7.35 -14.39 -2.05
C SER A 237 8.72 -13.81 -2.43
N SER A 238 9.78 -14.31 -1.80
CA SER A 238 11.10 -14.24 -2.43
C SER A 238 11.11 -15.03 -3.74
N SER A 239 12.19 -14.93 -4.53
CA SER A 239 12.40 -15.81 -5.67
C SER A 239 12.38 -17.28 -5.23
N LEU A 240 11.60 -18.09 -5.95
CA LEU A 240 11.43 -19.51 -5.72
C LEU A 240 12.15 -20.30 -6.82
N SER A 241 12.57 -21.51 -6.50
CA SER A 241 12.97 -22.48 -7.51
C SER A 241 11.78 -22.78 -8.41
N LEU A 242 12.00 -22.95 -9.72
CA LEU A 242 10.92 -23.38 -10.61
C LEU A 242 10.37 -24.75 -10.15
N GLY A 243 9.10 -24.79 -9.79
CA GLY A 243 8.47 -26.02 -9.33
C GLY A 243 7.00 -25.84 -8.96
N GLN A 244 6.40 -26.91 -8.45
CA GLN A 244 5.08 -26.86 -7.84
C GLN A 244 5.20 -26.29 -6.43
N HIS A 245 4.35 -25.32 -6.13
CA HIS A 245 4.24 -24.68 -4.83
C HIS A 245 2.79 -24.67 -4.36
N THR A 246 2.59 -24.56 -3.06
CA THR A 246 1.29 -24.36 -2.42
C THR A 246 1.36 -23.20 -1.45
N LEU A 247 0.55 -22.18 -1.69
CA LEU A 247 0.35 -21.06 -0.79
C LEU A 247 -0.88 -21.32 0.07
N LYS A 248 -0.73 -21.18 1.39
CA LYS A 248 -1.83 -21.13 2.35
C LYS A 248 -1.88 -19.74 2.96
N VAL A 249 -3.08 -19.16 2.99
CA VAL A 249 -3.36 -17.87 3.60
C VAL A 249 -4.36 -18.10 4.72
N GLN A 250 -4.00 -17.77 5.95
CA GLN A 250 -4.84 -18.01 7.11
C GLN A 250 -5.07 -16.72 7.89
N SER A 251 -6.34 -16.36 8.09
CA SER A 251 -6.72 -15.23 8.95
C SER A 251 -6.46 -15.55 10.42
N GLN A 252 -5.95 -14.59 11.18
CA GLN A 252 -5.53 -14.75 12.58
C GLN A 252 -6.34 -13.90 13.55
N ASP A 253 -7.02 -12.84 13.10
CA ASP A 253 -7.84 -11.99 13.96
C ASP A 253 -9.31 -11.97 13.54
N SER A 254 -10.13 -11.37 14.42
CA SER A 254 -11.56 -11.18 14.21
C SER A 254 -11.98 -9.71 14.22
N THR A 255 -11.01 -8.79 14.25
CA THR A 255 -11.28 -7.36 14.40
C THR A 255 -11.32 -6.66 13.05
N THR A 256 -10.49 -7.11 12.10
CA THR A 256 -10.34 -6.48 10.80
C THR A 256 -10.49 -7.51 9.70
N ASP A 257 -11.31 -7.22 8.69
CA ASP A 257 -11.52 -8.12 7.56
C ASP A 257 -10.21 -8.30 6.78
N PHE A 258 -9.71 -9.54 6.77
CA PHE A 258 -8.76 -9.95 5.74
C PHE A 258 -9.52 -10.08 4.42
N SER A 259 -9.01 -9.46 3.35
CA SER A 259 -9.63 -9.50 2.03
C SER A 259 -8.62 -9.98 1.00
N LEU A 260 -8.95 -11.04 0.27
CA LEU A 260 -8.22 -11.55 -0.89
C LEU A 260 -8.97 -11.11 -2.14
N ASP A 261 -8.28 -10.41 -3.02
CA ASP A 261 -8.80 -9.87 -4.29
C ASP A 261 -8.29 -10.72 -5.48
N PHE A 262 -6.98 -10.90 -5.60
CA PHE A 262 -6.42 -11.82 -6.60
C PHE A 262 -5.02 -12.30 -6.19
N ILE A 263 -4.53 -13.30 -6.92
CA ILE A 263 -3.17 -13.82 -6.81
C ILE A 263 -2.47 -13.60 -8.15
N LEU A 264 -1.24 -13.07 -8.09
CA LEU A 264 -0.32 -13.05 -9.22
C LEU A 264 0.78 -14.07 -9.00
N TYR A 265 1.13 -14.84 -10.02
CA TYR A 265 2.32 -15.70 -9.98
C TYR A 265 3.03 -15.74 -11.33
N THR A 266 4.34 -15.97 -11.29
CA THR A 266 5.16 -16.08 -12.50
C THR A 266 5.39 -17.54 -12.83
N GLN A 267 5.17 -17.92 -14.09
CA GLN A 267 5.43 -19.27 -14.60
C GLN A 267 6.16 -19.24 -15.95
N PRO A 268 6.80 -20.34 -16.37
CA PRO A 268 7.36 -20.43 -17.72
C PRO A 268 6.28 -20.34 -18.81
N VAL A 269 6.64 -19.74 -19.94
CA VAL A 269 5.72 -19.64 -21.10
C VAL A 269 5.27 -21.01 -21.63
N ASN A 270 6.13 -22.02 -21.53
CA ASN A 270 5.91 -23.38 -22.02
C ASN A 270 5.35 -24.36 -20.96
N ALA A 271 4.81 -23.86 -19.84
CA ALA A 271 4.18 -24.71 -18.84
C ALA A 271 2.99 -25.48 -19.45
N THR A 272 3.00 -26.80 -19.35
CA THR A 272 1.95 -27.70 -19.88
C THR A 272 0.96 -28.09 -18.78
N ALA A 273 -0.22 -28.59 -19.16
CA ALA A 273 -1.23 -29.09 -18.20
C ALA A 273 -0.67 -30.12 -17.20
N THR A 274 0.33 -30.91 -17.61
CA THR A 274 1.01 -31.89 -16.75
C THR A 274 1.88 -31.24 -15.67
N SER A 275 2.50 -30.09 -15.95
CA SER A 275 3.20 -29.30 -14.92
C SER A 275 2.24 -28.58 -13.96
N LEU A 276 0.98 -28.34 -14.38
CA LEU A 276 -0.05 -27.68 -13.56
C LEU A 276 -0.81 -28.66 -12.66
N ALA A 277 -0.87 -29.94 -13.04
CA ALA A 277 -1.60 -31.00 -12.33
C ALA A 277 -0.72 -31.77 -11.32
N GLY A 278 0.51 -31.32 -11.04
CA GLY A 278 1.52 -32.00 -10.24
C GLY A 278 1.22 -32.00 -8.73
N GLY A 279 0.08 -32.55 -8.31
CA GLY A 279 -0.38 -32.57 -6.93
C GLY A 279 -1.32 -33.72 -6.60
N ALA A 280 -1.13 -34.89 -7.20
CA ALA A 280 -1.70 -36.15 -6.72
C ALA A 280 -0.56 -37.11 -6.39
N LEU A 281 -0.20 -37.18 -5.11
CA LEU A 281 0.63 -38.25 -4.57
C LEU A 281 -0.07 -39.58 -4.89
N SER A 282 0.40 -40.28 -5.91
CA SER A 282 0.08 -41.69 -6.10
C SER A 282 0.76 -42.47 -4.98
N THR A 283 0.04 -42.66 -3.88
CA THR A 283 0.37 -43.63 -2.83
C THR A 283 0.16 -45.04 -3.40
N SER A 284 1.15 -45.54 -4.14
CA SER A 284 1.25 -46.98 -4.36
C SER A 284 1.67 -47.64 -3.04
N ALA A 285 0.67 -48.06 -2.28
CA ALA A 285 0.85 -48.87 -1.09
C ALA A 285 1.32 -50.27 -1.50
N THR A 286 2.56 -50.61 -1.16
CA THR A 286 3.02 -52.00 -1.06
C THR A 286 3.65 -52.21 0.31
N ALA A 287 2.93 -52.94 1.16
CA ALA A 287 3.40 -53.47 2.44
C ALA A 287 3.73 -54.98 2.28
N PRO A 288 4.35 -55.66 3.27
CA PRO A 288 5.77 -55.98 3.27
C PRO A 288 6.05 -57.49 3.17
N SER A 289 7.30 -57.88 2.94
CA SER A 289 7.74 -59.28 3.08
C SER A 289 9.01 -59.36 3.92
N SER A 290 8.87 -60.08 5.03
CA SER A 290 9.88 -60.40 6.03
C SER A 290 10.89 -61.43 5.52
N THR A 291 12.20 -61.17 5.73
CA THR A 291 13.20 -62.24 5.86
C THR A 291 14.30 -61.83 6.84
N SER A 292 14.42 -62.62 7.91
CA SER A 292 15.48 -62.63 8.92
C SER A 292 16.77 -63.28 8.39
N THR A 293 17.96 -62.79 8.77
CA THR A 293 19.06 -63.60 9.37
C THR A 293 20.31 -62.79 9.75
N THR A 294 20.66 -62.88 11.06
CA THR A 294 21.98 -63.07 11.71
C THR A 294 23.22 -62.20 11.41
N SER A 295 23.56 -61.40 12.44
CA SER A 295 24.86 -61.24 13.15
C SER A 295 26.21 -61.44 12.43
N SER A 296 27.04 -60.40 12.48
CA SER A 296 28.46 -60.50 12.84
C SER A 296 28.98 -59.16 13.37
N GLY A 297 29.51 -59.18 14.60
CA GLY A 297 30.13 -58.02 15.23
C GLY A 297 31.47 -57.63 14.62
N GLY A 298 31.79 -56.34 14.70
CA GLY A 298 33.11 -55.79 14.41
C GLY A 298 33.25 -54.44 15.11
N ARG A 299 34.06 -54.41 16.17
CA ARG A 299 34.49 -53.18 16.85
C ARG A 299 35.44 -52.36 15.95
N ALA A 300 35.44 -51.05 16.20
CA ALA A 300 36.04 -49.93 15.47
C ALA A 300 37.57 -49.94 15.28
N PRO A 301 38.13 -48.88 14.66
CA PRO A 301 38.75 -47.90 15.55
C PRO A 301 38.39 -46.43 15.28
N ILE A 302 38.30 -45.73 16.41
CA ILE A 302 38.37 -44.30 16.61
C ILE A 302 39.81 -43.84 16.38
N GLY A 303 40.02 -42.70 15.72
CA GLY A 303 41.28 -41.95 15.81
C GLY A 303 41.64 -41.10 14.59
N ALA A 304 41.18 -39.84 14.55
CA ALA A 304 41.91 -38.67 14.01
C ALA A 304 41.04 -37.38 14.05
N ILE A 305 40.54 -37.02 15.23
CA ILE A 305 40.16 -35.63 15.54
C ILE A 305 40.99 -35.28 16.76
N VAL A 306 42.02 -34.45 16.58
CA VAL A 306 42.54 -33.39 17.46
C VAL A 306 43.84 -32.87 16.83
N GLY A 307 43.85 -31.61 16.38
CA GLY A 307 45.07 -30.92 15.97
C GLY A 307 44.85 -29.79 14.96
N GLY A 308 44.22 -28.68 15.38
CA GLY A 308 44.11 -27.52 14.48
C GLY A 308 43.45 -26.24 15.00
N SER A 309 43.15 -26.10 16.29
CA SER A 309 42.35 -24.97 16.80
C SER A 309 43.15 -23.82 17.45
N VAL A 310 44.49 -23.76 17.29
CA VAL A 310 45.28 -22.63 17.86
C VAL A 310 46.07 -21.83 16.80
N GLY A 311 46.10 -22.25 15.54
CA GLY A 311 46.75 -21.48 14.45
C GLY A 311 45.84 -20.50 13.69
N GLY A 312 44.53 -20.81 13.61
CA GLY A 312 43.60 -20.07 12.76
C GLY A 312 43.19 -18.70 13.29
N GLY A 313 43.17 -18.52 14.61
CA GLY A 313 42.72 -17.26 15.24
C GLY A 313 43.68 -16.10 15.00
N ILE A 314 44.99 -16.35 15.10
CA ILE A 314 46.00 -15.30 14.90
C ILE A 314 46.10 -14.92 13.40
N GLY A 315 46.02 -15.91 12.51
CA GLY A 315 45.99 -15.66 11.06
C GLY A 315 44.78 -14.83 10.62
N PHE A 316 43.60 -15.15 11.17
CA PHE A 316 42.37 -14.41 10.86
C PHE A 316 42.41 -12.96 11.37
N LEU A 317 42.95 -12.73 12.57
CA LEU A 317 43.07 -11.37 13.13
C LEU A 317 44.06 -10.50 12.36
N ILE A 318 45.15 -11.07 11.85
CA ILE A 318 46.11 -10.34 10.99
C ILE A 318 45.48 -9.97 9.65
N LEU A 319 44.69 -10.87 9.05
CA LEU A 319 43.99 -10.59 7.78
C LEU A 319 42.93 -9.49 7.93
N VAL A 320 42.18 -9.47 9.03
CA VAL A 320 41.20 -8.41 9.32
C VAL A 320 41.89 -7.06 9.55
N ALA A 321 43.01 -7.04 10.28
CA ALA A 321 43.78 -5.81 10.50
C ALA A 321 44.36 -5.24 9.19
N LEU A 322 44.89 -6.10 8.30
CA LEU A 322 45.39 -5.69 6.99
C LEU A 322 44.28 -5.16 6.08
N ALA A 323 43.10 -5.78 6.09
CA ALA A 323 41.94 -5.31 5.34
C ALA A 323 41.47 -3.93 5.83
N PHE A 324 41.43 -3.72 7.15
CA PHE A 324 41.06 -2.43 7.75
C PHE A 324 42.09 -1.33 7.44
N LEU A 325 43.38 -1.64 7.45
CA LEU A 325 44.43 -0.69 7.07
C LEU A 325 44.40 -0.35 5.57
N PHE A 326 44.06 -1.30 4.70
CA PHE A 326 43.90 -1.03 3.26
C PHE A 326 42.64 -0.21 2.96
N TRP A 327 41.55 -0.45 3.69
CA TRP A 327 40.32 0.34 3.55
C TRP A 327 40.51 1.76 4.09
N SER A 328 41.12 1.93 5.27
CA SER A 328 41.38 3.24 5.85
C SER A 328 42.38 4.09 5.03
N ARG A 329 43.29 3.45 4.27
CA ARG A 329 44.16 4.16 3.31
C ARG A 329 43.47 4.46 1.98
N ARG A 330 42.43 3.71 1.58
CA ARG A 330 41.64 3.97 0.37
C ARG A 330 40.59 5.07 0.56
N SER A 331 40.10 5.27 1.79
CA SER A 331 39.11 6.31 2.14
C SER A 331 39.72 7.71 2.34
N ARG A 332 40.99 7.93 1.96
CA ARG A 332 41.55 9.27 1.80
C ARG A 332 41.94 9.47 0.34
N LYS A 333 40.98 9.91 -0.47
CA LYS A 333 41.27 10.55 -1.76
C LYS A 333 40.81 12.01 -1.75
N PRO A 334 41.52 12.88 -2.49
CA PRO A 334 41.56 14.32 -2.28
C PRO A 334 40.29 15.00 -2.77
N ALA A 335 40.05 16.21 -2.26
CA ALA A 335 39.04 17.14 -2.76
C ALA A 335 39.10 17.25 -4.30
N ALA A 336 37.94 17.08 -4.95
CA ALA A 336 37.80 17.31 -6.38
C ALA A 336 37.70 18.82 -6.66
N PRO A 337 38.30 19.31 -7.76
CA PRO A 337 38.31 20.72 -8.12
C PRO A 337 36.94 21.18 -8.64
N GLU A 338 36.64 22.44 -8.30
CA GLU A 338 35.62 23.31 -8.89
C GLU A 338 35.66 23.21 -10.44
N LEU A 339 34.53 22.85 -11.06
CA LEU A 339 34.38 22.86 -12.50
C LEU A 339 33.49 24.02 -12.93
N ASP A 340 34.12 24.89 -13.70
CA ASP A 340 33.55 26.01 -14.42
C ASP A 340 32.25 25.69 -15.16
N MET A 341 31.36 26.66 -15.07
CA MET A 341 30.12 26.84 -15.82
C MET A 341 30.25 26.49 -17.30
N TYR A 342 29.71 25.34 -17.71
CA TYR A 342 29.44 25.05 -19.13
C TYR A 342 28.00 25.40 -19.48
N LYS A 343 27.82 26.55 -20.15
CA LYS A 343 26.62 26.86 -20.93
C LYS A 343 26.54 25.88 -22.10
N ALA A 344 25.70 24.86 -21.99
CA ALA A 344 25.28 24.08 -23.15
C ALA A 344 24.13 24.82 -23.84
N SER A 345 24.41 25.32 -25.05
CA SER A 345 23.41 25.79 -26.01
C SER A 345 22.44 24.65 -26.37
N LEU A 346 21.15 24.94 -26.29
CA LEU A 346 20.04 24.06 -26.70
C LEU A 346 20.19 23.65 -28.18
N PRO A 347 19.93 22.39 -28.54
CA PRO A 347 19.62 22.06 -29.92
C PRO A 347 18.22 22.59 -30.26
N GLU A 348 18.14 23.50 -31.23
CA GLU A 348 16.90 23.86 -31.91
C GLU A 348 16.28 22.59 -32.54
N GLY A 349 14.99 22.34 -32.30
CA GLY A 349 14.28 21.29 -33.04
C GLY A 349 13.18 20.51 -32.35
N VAL A 350 12.61 20.96 -31.23
CA VAL A 350 11.35 20.38 -30.72
C VAL A 350 10.28 21.47 -30.74
N THR A 351 9.51 21.49 -31.82
CA THR A 351 8.30 22.32 -31.92
C THR A 351 7.24 21.80 -30.95
N PRO A 352 6.59 22.66 -30.15
CA PRO A 352 5.48 22.26 -29.31
C PRO A 352 4.27 21.88 -30.17
N PHE A 353 3.66 20.72 -29.88
CA PHE A 353 2.43 20.26 -30.51
C PHE A 353 1.29 21.21 -30.12
N THR A 354 0.98 22.16 -30.99
CA THR A 354 -0.23 22.99 -30.93
C THR A 354 -1.30 22.27 -31.75
N GLY A 355 -2.11 21.46 -31.08
CA GLY A 355 -3.28 20.83 -31.68
C GLY A 355 -4.46 21.79 -31.67
N GLU A 356 -4.60 22.59 -32.71
CA GLU A 356 -5.82 23.33 -33.04
C GLU A 356 -6.77 22.36 -33.75
N PHE A 357 -7.85 21.92 -33.10
CA PHE A 357 -8.90 21.12 -33.74
C PHE A 357 -10.15 21.97 -33.97
N GLY A 358 -10.32 22.42 -35.21
CA GLY A 358 -11.61 22.78 -35.79
C GLY A 358 -12.22 21.57 -36.50
N GLY A 359 -13.41 21.14 -36.06
CA GLY A 359 -14.21 20.11 -36.71
C GLY A 359 -15.48 19.76 -35.92
N GLN A 360 -16.64 19.92 -36.55
CA GLN A 360 -18.01 19.96 -36.02
C GLN A 360 -18.56 18.71 -35.27
N PRO A 361 -19.68 18.85 -34.53
CA PRO A 361 -20.13 17.90 -33.52
C PRO A 361 -20.93 16.73 -34.10
N SER A 362 -20.63 15.50 -33.66
CA SER A 362 -21.55 14.38 -33.76
C SER A 362 -22.30 14.23 -32.42
N LEU A 363 -23.63 14.32 -32.49
CA LEU A 363 -24.53 14.10 -31.38
C LEU A 363 -24.51 12.61 -31.02
N GLY A 364 -23.68 12.25 -30.04
CA GLY A 364 -23.70 10.97 -29.33
C GLY A 364 -24.11 11.21 -27.88
N ARG A 365 -25.24 10.62 -27.48
CA ARG A 365 -25.91 10.75 -26.18
C ARG A 365 -24.95 10.48 -25.01
N VAL A 366 -24.54 11.52 -24.29
CA VAL A 366 -23.78 11.41 -23.04
C VAL A 366 -24.72 10.88 -21.95
N SER A 367 -24.39 9.73 -21.39
CA SER A 367 -24.96 9.27 -20.12
C SER A 367 -24.32 10.10 -19.02
N THR A 368 -25.04 11.10 -18.53
CA THR A 368 -24.59 11.97 -17.44
C THR A 368 -24.66 11.23 -16.11
N SER A 369 -23.53 10.66 -15.71
CA SER A 369 -23.19 10.42 -14.31
C SER A 369 -21.66 10.54 -14.14
N ALA A 370 -21.10 11.69 -14.52
CA ALA A 370 -19.75 12.05 -14.12
C ALA A 370 -19.85 12.65 -12.72
N GLU A 371 -19.85 11.78 -11.71
CA GLU A 371 -19.57 12.18 -10.35
C GLU A 371 -18.12 12.67 -10.36
N VAL A 372 -17.89 13.97 -10.12
CA VAL A 372 -16.53 14.49 -9.89
C VAL A 372 -16.07 13.84 -8.60
N GLY A 373 -15.33 12.74 -8.71
CA GLY A 373 -14.73 12.08 -7.56
C GLY A 373 -13.76 13.05 -6.91
N GLN A 374 -13.99 13.39 -5.65
CA GLN A 374 -13.03 14.12 -4.83
C GLN A 374 -12.26 13.11 -3.98
N TYR A 375 -10.93 13.20 -4.01
CA TYR A 375 -10.06 12.38 -3.20
C TYR A 375 -9.47 13.19 -2.05
N TYR A 376 -9.76 12.77 -0.82
CA TYR A 376 -9.28 13.41 0.41
C TYR A 376 -8.39 12.44 1.20
N PRO A 377 -7.05 12.59 1.14
CA PRO A 377 -6.13 11.66 1.77
C PRO A 377 -6.00 11.79 3.31
N ALA A 378 -6.53 12.85 3.94
CA ALA A 378 -6.45 13.03 5.40
C ALA A 378 -7.54 13.96 5.98
N SER A 379 -8.05 13.63 7.18
CA SER A 379 -8.57 14.60 8.18
C SER A 379 -8.49 14.03 9.61
N PRO A 380 -7.44 14.34 10.38
CA PRO A 380 -7.19 13.78 11.72
C PRO A 380 -7.96 14.40 12.90
N GLN A 381 -9.03 15.19 12.71
CA GLN A 381 -9.72 15.84 13.84
C GLN A 381 -11.23 15.59 13.84
N TYR A 382 -11.65 14.51 14.50
CA TYR A 382 -12.70 14.45 15.54
C TYR A 382 -12.80 13.01 16.04
N GLY A 383 -11.79 12.59 16.81
CA GLY A 383 -11.69 11.26 17.40
C GLY A 383 -11.34 11.32 18.88
N ALA A 384 -12.09 12.09 19.67
CA ALA A 384 -12.03 12.03 21.13
C ALA A 384 -13.42 12.29 21.75
N GLY A 385 -14.11 11.19 22.07
CA GLY A 385 -14.99 11.02 23.21
C GLY A 385 -16.22 11.93 23.36
N LEU A 386 -17.41 11.34 23.19
CA LEU A 386 -18.32 11.08 24.32
C LEU A 386 -19.31 10.00 23.92
N SER A 387 -19.12 8.83 24.52
CA SER A 387 -20.13 7.78 24.62
C SER A 387 -21.27 8.29 25.49
N THR A 388 -22.47 8.42 24.91
CA THR A 388 -23.70 8.05 25.59
C THR A 388 -24.62 7.33 24.60
N SER A 389 -24.89 6.08 24.96
CA SER A 389 -25.92 5.22 24.42
C SER A 389 -27.27 5.93 24.27
N ASN A 390 -27.90 5.82 23.10
CA ASN A 390 -29.27 5.32 23.09
C ASN A 390 -29.69 4.73 21.74
N THR A 391 -30.11 3.48 21.81
CA THR A 391 -30.78 2.67 20.81
C THR A 391 -32.15 3.23 20.42
N GLY A 392 -32.53 3.12 19.14
CA GLY A 392 -33.94 3.12 18.73
C GLY A 392 -34.26 3.82 17.41
N MET A 393 -34.13 3.10 16.29
CA MET A 393 -34.83 3.37 15.02
C MET A 393 -36.24 2.71 15.06
N PRO A 394 -37.15 2.88 14.08
CA PRO A 394 -37.54 4.07 13.29
C PRO A 394 -39.09 4.20 13.15
N THR A 395 -39.56 5.16 12.32
CA THR A 395 -40.74 5.14 11.41
C THR A 395 -41.78 6.28 11.49
N MET A 396 -41.92 6.92 10.31
CA MET A 396 -43.10 7.44 9.60
C MET A 396 -44.29 8.12 10.32
N ALA A 397 -44.48 9.37 9.91
CA ALA A 397 -45.68 9.94 9.27
C ALA A 397 -47.03 10.08 10.03
N THR A 398 -47.59 11.29 9.86
CA THR A 398 -49.03 11.62 9.69
C THR A 398 -49.78 12.25 10.86
N MET A 399 -50.15 13.52 10.61
CA MET A 399 -51.40 14.25 10.89
C MET A 399 -52.24 14.01 12.17
N MET A 400 -52.75 15.17 12.64
CA MET A 400 -54.08 15.47 13.19
C MET A 400 -54.16 15.94 14.65
N GLN A 401 -54.39 17.25 14.75
CA GLN A 401 -55.47 17.94 15.47
C GLN A 401 -55.97 17.45 16.84
N SER A 402 -55.93 18.44 17.75
CA SER A 402 -56.95 18.79 18.75
C SER A 402 -57.10 17.89 19.96
N SER A 403 -56.96 18.47 21.15
CA SER A 403 -58.13 18.91 21.93
C SER A 403 -57.73 19.50 23.28
N GLU A 404 -58.55 20.45 23.66
CA GLU A 404 -58.50 21.38 24.78
C GLU A 404 -59.08 20.73 26.06
N LYS A 405 -58.51 20.99 27.25
CA LYS A 405 -59.29 21.21 28.51
C LYS A 405 -58.46 21.60 29.75
N ARG A 406 -58.69 22.86 30.16
CA ARG A 406 -59.02 23.38 31.52
C ARG A 406 -58.17 23.02 32.77
N ARG A 407 -57.35 24.01 33.22
CA ARG A 407 -57.30 24.80 34.52
C ARG A 407 -58.06 24.29 35.78
N PRO A 408 -57.81 24.80 37.04
CA PRO A 408 -57.01 25.98 37.50
C PRO A 408 -56.23 25.89 38.87
N GLY A 409 -55.44 26.94 39.18
CA GLY A 409 -55.15 27.49 40.54
C GLY A 409 -53.74 27.18 41.12
N VAL A 410 -53.00 28.02 41.87
CA VAL A 410 -53.20 29.30 42.61
C VAL A 410 -51.80 29.90 42.97
N GLN A 411 -51.69 31.25 42.96
CA GLN A 411 -50.85 32.26 43.71
C GLN A 411 -49.40 31.96 44.18
N ALA A 412 -48.41 32.82 43.82
CA ALA A 412 -47.81 33.97 44.56
C ALA A 412 -46.64 33.53 45.49
N GLN A 413 -45.56 34.25 45.81
CA GLN A 413 -45.09 35.64 45.66
C GLN A 413 -43.59 35.64 46.08
N SER A 414 -42.77 36.52 45.48
CA SER A 414 -41.62 37.27 46.06
C SER A 414 -40.61 36.65 47.07
N ALA A 415 -39.30 36.81 46.81
CA ALA A 415 -38.39 37.68 47.61
C ALA A 415 -36.92 37.68 47.10
N GLN A 416 -36.22 38.74 47.50
CA GLN A 416 -34.97 39.34 47.01
C GLN A 416 -33.64 38.58 47.21
N LEU A 417 -32.69 39.01 46.37
CA LEU A 417 -31.23 38.88 46.44
C LEU A 417 -30.58 39.72 47.56
N ALA A 418 -29.47 39.20 48.11
CA ALA A 418 -28.30 39.91 48.64
C ALA A 418 -27.15 38.87 48.72
N GLU A 419 -26.10 38.92 47.89
CA GLU A 419 -24.86 39.72 47.99
C GLU A 419 -23.97 39.36 49.19
N ALA A 420 -22.79 38.77 48.93
CA ALA A 420 -21.54 39.00 49.65
C ALA A 420 -20.36 38.31 48.93
N GLN A 421 -19.24 39.01 48.87
CA GLN A 421 -18.03 38.79 48.10
C GLN A 421 -16.82 38.64 49.05
N GLU A 422 -15.69 38.13 48.53
CA GLU A 422 -14.28 38.12 49.06
C GLU A 422 -13.67 36.76 49.51
N PRO A 423 -12.33 36.60 49.54
CA PRO A 423 -11.28 37.09 48.61
C PRO A 423 -10.16 36.04 48.27
N LEU A 424 -9.23 36.43 47.39
CA LEU A 424 -8.12 35.66 46.79
C LEU A 424 -6.82 35.57 47.66
N PRO A 425 -5.93 34.59 47.42
CA PRO A 425 -4.63 34.44 48.13
C PRO A 425 -3.40 35.04 47.39
N PRO A 426 -2.24 35.22 48.08
CA PRO A 426 -1.11 36.06 47.63
C PRO A 426 0.02 35.31 46.87
N PRO A 427 0.99 36.03 46.25
CA PRO A 427 2.03 35.44 45.39
C PRO A 427 3.41 35.25 46.06
N TYR A 428 4.22 34.37 45.46
CA TYR A 428 5.58 33.97 45.86
C TYR A 428 6.70 34.95 45.40
N HIS A 429 7.74 35.07 46.22
CA HIS A 429 8.97 35.84 45.98
C HIS A 429 10.09 34.99 45.32
N THR A 430 10.83 35.60 44.39
CA THR A 430 12.16 35.18 43.90
C THR A 430 13.27 36.01 44.56
N GLY A 431 14.41 35.39 44.88
CA GLY A 431 15.54 36.02 45.59
C GLY A 431 16.69 36.53 44.71
N ALA A 432 17.55 37.35 45.31
CA ALA A 432 18.96 37.57 44.97
C ALA A 432 19.69 38.20 46.19
N VAL A 433 20.68 37.49 46.75
CA VAL A 433 22.13 37.78 46.89
C VAL A 433 22.76 36.58 47.58
#